data_AF-A0A1C6F8R7-F1
#
_entry.id   AF-A0A1C6F8R7-F1
#
_cell.length_a   1.000
_cell.length_b   1.000
_cell.length_c   1.000
_cell.angle_alpha   90.00
_cell.angle_beta   90.00
_cell.angle_gamma   90.00
#
_symmetry.space_group_name_H-M   'P 1'
#
loop_
_entity.id
_entity.type
_entity.pdbx_description
1 polymer ?
#
loop_
_entity_poly.entity_id
_entity_poly.type
_entity_poly.pdbx_seq_one_letter_code
_entity_poly.pdbx_strand_id
1 'polypeptide(L)'
;MGSMKTPGVYIIEKNAFPNSVVEAPTAIPAFIGYTKQAVNGNNDLKNVPWKISSMTEYIQYFGGGPDLKFEVDIKDGSLCIEEKNSYTLYYNMMLFFANGGSTCYIVSVGSYEDALNKNAMLAGLEKLTLEQEITLVVIPEAVNLKSNEEFKDIQQQMLSHCGNKMKNRFALLDIYPKADENTKIEDRVTIFCTNIGSNFLSYGAAYFPWLNTSVVGERDLTGDVFVWTDNVYTCRTQINDDFAKIVESLFKETEELEIESSVVKNNHTFKLEELAEGNIYADNDTKKTKAIGRIESIKDIKDTEGKKVIGKSVKVIWLFPNNVNKQAFHQALYNGSSVYKQAIKGVLKKLNLLPPSAAMAGIYTMVDNSRGVWKAPANVTLSYVDSLVEDIDDDQQADLNAPAHGKAVNVIRLFRGEGIKVWGARTLDGNSLDWRYVNVRRTLLFLEESIKNAARTYVFEPNDAGTWINMKCMIENFLRSVWKRGGLAGATPEDAFEVHIGLGDTMTAEDILNGIMRITVLVAVTHPAEFIEITFQQQAQKS
;
A
#
# COMPACT_ATOMS: atom_id res chain seq x y z
N MET A 1 -7.63 -58.75 -4.51
CA MET A 1 -8.70 -59.40 -5.32
C MET A 1 -9.29 -60.53 -4.50
N GLY A 2 -10.60 -60.50 -4.20
CA GLY A 2 -11.26 -61.64 -3.58
C GLY A 2 -11.35 -62.79 -4.57
N SER A 3 -10.89 -63.98 -4.19
CA SER A 3 -10.99 -65.19 -5.01
C SER A 3 -12.46 -65.47 -5.33
N MET A 4 -12.84 -65.49 -6.61
CA MET A 4 -14.16 -65.96 -7.03
C MET A 4 -14.25 -67.46 -6.78
N LYS A 5 -15.18 -67.88 -5.92
CA LYS A 5 -15.29 -69.27 -5.43
C LYS A 5 -16.46 -70.06 -6.02
N THR A 6 -17.29 -69.46 -6.86
CA THR A 6 -18.44 -70.14 -7.48
C THR A 6 -18.66 -69.69 -8.93
N PRO A 7 -19.24 -70.53 -9.79
CA PRO A 7 -19.69 -70.09 -11.12
C PRO A 7 -20.91 -69.17 -10.99
N GLY A 8 -20.84 -67.95 -11.52
CA GLY A 8 -21.92 -66.96 -11.48
C GLY A 8 -21.56 -65.65 -12.20
N VAL A 9 -22.54 -64.75 -12.36
CA VAL A 9 -22.31 -63.38 -12.85
C VAL A 9 -22.00 -62.48 -11.66
N TYR A 10 -20.85 -61.82 -11.68
CA TYR A 10 -20.42 -60.88 -10.63
C TYR A 10 -20.45 -59.45 -11.20
N ILE A 11 -21.13 -58.54 -10.51
CA ILE A 11 -21.04 -57.11 -10.76
C ILE A 11 -19.95 -56.56 -9.86
N ILE A 12 -18.91 -55.99 -10.46
CA ILE A 12 -17.86 -55.27 -9.75
C ILE A 12 -18.05 -53.79 -10.08
N GLU A 13 -18.52 -53.01 -9.12
CA GLU A 13 -18.48 -51.56 -9.22
C GLU A 13 -17.03 -51.10 -9.01
N LYS A 14 -16.43 -50.64 -10.10
CA LYS A 14 -15.18 -49.87 -10.05
C LYS A 14 -15.57 -48.41 -10.14
N ASN A 15 -15.08 -47.57 -9.23
CA ASN A 15 -15.22 -46.12 -9.39
C ASN A 15 -14.60 -45.71 -10.73
N ALA A 16 -15.42 -45.11 -11.59
CA ALA A 16 -15.06 -44.81 -12.98
C ALA A 16 -14.23 -43.53 -13.11
N PHE A 17 -14.18 -42.69 -12.08
CA PHE A 17 -13.55 -41.37 -12.13
C PHE A 17 -12.45 -41.27 -11.07
N PRO A 18 -11.20 -40.96 -11.45
CA PRO A 18 -10.18 -40.58 -10.49
C PRO A 18 -10.53 -39.24 -9.83
N ASN A 19 -9.92 -38.95 -8.67
CA ASN A 19 -10.00 -37.62 -8.06
C ASN A 19 -9.58 -36.55 -9.08
N SER A 20 -10.15 -35.34 -9.00
CA SER A 20 -9.76 -34.21 -9.84
C SER A 20 -8.76 -33.32 -9.13
N VAL A 21 -7.83 -32.71 -9.87
CA VAL A 21 -7.01 -31.62 -9.32
C VAL A 21 -7.92 -30.44 -8.98
N VAL A 22 -7.87 -30.00 -7.73
CA VAL A 22 -8.49 -28.73 -7.31
C VAL A 22 -7.48 -27.63 -7.58
N GLU A 23 -7.90 -26.60 -8.31
CA GLU A 23 -7.05 -25.47 -8.66
C GLU A 23 -6.62 -24.70 -7.40
N ALA A 24 -5.32 -24.45 -7.25
CA ALA A 24 -4.81 -23.60 -6.19
C ALA A 24 -5.23 -22.13 -6.44
N PRO A 25 -5.37 -21.31 -5.39
CA PRO A 25 -5.55 -19.87 -5.55
C PRO A 25 -4.40 -19.25 -6.35
N THR A 26 -4.65 -18.16 -7.08
CA THR A 26 -3.62 -17.52 -7.94
C THR A 26 -3.22 -16.13 -7.47
N ALA A 27 -4.15 -15.34 -6.91
CA ALA A 27 -3.90 -13.98 -6.43
C ALA A 27 -4.65 -13.70 -5.11
N ILE A 28 -4.16 -14.27 -4.01
CA ILE A 28 -4.59 -13.90 -2.66
C ILE A 28 -3.41 -13.19 -1.99
N PRO A 29 -3.42 -11.85 -1.93
CA PRO A 29 -2.37 -11.08 -1.29
C PRO A 29 -2.45 -11.15 0.22
N ALA A 30 -1.30 -11.06 0.87
CA ALA A 30 -1.16 -10.74 2.27
C ALA A 30 -0.46 -9.40 2.45
N PHE A 31 -1.13 -8.49 3.14
CA PHE A 31 -0.63 -7.18 3.52
C PHE A 31 -0.18 -7.20 4.98
N ILE A 32 1.01 -6.63 5.24
CA ILE A 32 1.55 -6.50 6.59
C ILE A 32 1.78 -5.02 6.87
N GLY A 33 1.36 -4.56 8.05
CA GLY A 33 1.59 -3.18 8.50
C GLY A 33 0.81 -2.84 9.76
N TYR A 34 0.72 -1.55 10.06
CA TYR A 34 0.11 -1.01 11.27
C TYR A 34 -1.34 -0.61 11.00
N THR A 35 -2.21 -0.85 11.98
CA THR A 35 -3.65 -0.62 11.88
C THR A 35 -4.15 0.18 13.08
N LYS A 36 -5.37 0.71 13.05
CA LYS A 36 -5.92 1.43 14.22
C LYS A 36 -6.15 0.48 15.39
N GLN A 37 -6.71 -0.69 15.07
CA GLN A 37 -7.01 -1.79 15.99
C GLN A 37 -6.76 -3.12 15.29
N ALA A 38 -6.84 -4.23 16.01
CA ALA A 38 -6.80 -5.57 15.43
C ALA A 38 -7.67 -6.49 16.29
N VAL A 39 -8.99 -6.45 16.10
CA VAL A 39 -9.94 -7.13 16.99
C VAL A 39 -11.09 -7.77 16.22
N ASN A 40 -11.56 -8.91 16.68
CA ASN A 40 -12.81 -9.53 16.24
C ASN A 40 -13.63 -9.98 17.45
N GLY A 41 -14.61 -9.16 17.83
CA GLY A 41 -15.33 -9.35 19.09
C GLY A 41 -14.36 -9.26 20.26
N ASN A 42 -14.20 -10.37 21.00
CA ASN A 42 -13.28 -10.46 22.13
C ASN A 42 -11.89 -11.02 21.75
N ASN A 43 -11.67 -11.37 20.48
CA ASN A 43 -10.41 -11.94 20.02
C ASN A 43 -9.45 -10.84 19.56
N ASP A 44 -8.21 -10.91 20.04
CA ASP A 44 -7.10 -10.11 19.53
C ASP A 44 -6.57 -10.72 18.22
N LEU A 45 -6.47 -9.90 17.19
CA LEU A 45 -5.96 -10.26 15.86
C LEU A 45 -4.53 -9.76 15.62
N LYS A 46 -3.86 -9.18 16.62
CA LYS A 46 -2.47 -8.74 16.49
C LYS A 46 -1.56 -9.92 16.15
N ASN A 47 -0.77 -9.76 15.08
CA ASN A 47 0.09 -10.79 14.49
C ASN A 47 -0.65 -12.07 14.07
N VAL A 48 -1.95 -11.99 13.82
CA VAL A 48 -2.76 -13.08 13.25
C VAL A 48 -3.10 -12.72 11.80
N PRO A 49 -2.69 -13.53 10.81
CA PRO A 49 -3.17 -13.37 9.45
C PRO A 49 -4.69 -13.53 9.42
N TRP A 50 -5.39 -12.46 9.06
CA TRP A 50 -6.84 -12.45 9.04
C TRP A 50 -7.36 -12.14 7.64
N LYS A 51 -8.24 -13.02 7.15
CA LYS A 51 -8.82 -12.92 5.81
C LYS A 51 -9.96 -11.91 5.79
N ILE A 52 -9.94 -11.03 4.81
CA ILE A 52 -10.99 -10.06 4.50
C ILE A 52 -11.31 -10.06 3.01
N SER A 53 -12.46 -9.53 2.65
CA SER A 53 -12.97 -9.46 1.28
C SER A 53 -13.37 -8.04 0.84
N SER A 54 -13.38 -7.08 1.76
CA SER A 54 -13.79 -5.69 1.48
C SER A 54 -13.17 -4.68 2.44
N MET A 55 -13.21 -3.39 2.06
CA MET A 55 -12.87 -2.29 2.97
C MET A 55 -13.80 -2.20 4.18
N THR A 56 -15.05 -2.64 4.07
CA THR A 56 -15.99 -2.67 5.21
C THR A 56 -15.49 -3.65 6.27
N GLU A 57 -15.06 -4.85 5.87
CA GLU A 57 -14.45 -5.81 6.79
C GLU A 57 -13.10 -5.31 7.32
N TYR A 58 -12.30 -4.63 6.49
CA TYR A 58 -11.08 -3.98 6.98
C TYR A 58 -11.40 -3.02 8.12
N ILE A 59 -12.35 -2.09 7.94
CA ILE A 59 -12.71 -1.11 8.96
C ILE A 59 -13.28 -1.79 10.20
N GLN A 60 -14.07 -2.85 10.03
CA GLN A 60 -14.62 -3.61 11.15
C GLN A 60 -13.53 -4.22 12.04
N TYR A 61 -12.53 -4.89 11.45
CA TYR A 61 -11.51 -5.62 12.21
C TYR A 61 -10.28 -4.78 12.57
N PHE A 62 -9.92 -3.83 11.70
CA PHE A 62 -8.67 -3.09 11.75
C PHE A 62 -8.82 -1.58 11.95
N GLY A 63 -10.05 -1.07 11.83
CA GLY A 63 -10.38 0.35 11.97
C GLY A 63 -10.08 1.20 10.73
N GLY A 64 -10.37 2.50 10.84
CA GLY A 64 -10.10 3.47 9.77
C GLY A 64 -8.64 3.91 9.71
N GLY A 65 -8.36 4.89 8.85
CA GLY A 65 -7.02 5.48 8.72
C GLY A 65 -6.52 6.18 9.99
N PRO A 66 -5.22 6.51 10.05
CA PRO A 66 -4.62 7.19 11.19
C PRO A 66 -5.26 8.57 11.40
N ASP A 67 -5.44 8.95 12.66
CA ASP A 67 -5.98 10.26 13.01
C ASP A 67 -5.02 11.34 12.51
N LEU A 68 -5.38 12.02 11.42
CA LEU A 68 -4.55 13.04 10.81
C LEU A 68 -4.39 14.22 11.77
N LYS A 69 -3.15 14.54 12.13
CA LYS A 69 -2.80 15.71 12.93
C LYS A 69 -1.64 16.43 12.27
N PHE A 70 -1.91 17.67 11.87
CA PHE A 70 -0.94 18.57 11.26
C PHE A 70 -0.67 19.73 12.19
N GLU A 71 0.59 19.95 12.51
CA GLU A 71 1.02 21.16 13.19
C GLU A 71 1.17 22.27 12.16
N VAL A 72 0.47 23.39 12.37
CA VAL A 72 0.53 24.55 11.49
C VAL A 72 1.27 25.66 12.18
N ASP A 73 2.35 26.13 11.57
CA ASP A 73 3.28 27.11 12.10
C ASP A 73 3.65 28.16 11.03
N ILE A 74 4.20 29.30 11.46
CA ILE A 74 4.84 30.26 10.56
C ILE A 74 6.31 30.36 10.93
N LYS A 75 7.19 29.88 10.03
CA LYS A 75 8.64 29.91 10.18
C LYS A 75 9.23 30.68 9.01
N ASP A 76 10.09 31.66 9.30
CA ASP A 76 10.80 32.48 8.30
C ASP A 76 9.88 33.06 7.21
N GLY A 77 8.72 33.59 7.61
CA GLY A 77 7.73 34.17 6.68
C GLY A 77 7.00 33.16 5.79
N SER A 78 7.13 31.86 6.05
CA SER A 78 6.45 30.80 5.31
C SER A 78 5.46 30.05 6.20
N LEU A 79 4.30 29.70 5.64
CA LEU A 79 3.33 28.85 6.31
C LEU A 79 3.81 27.39 6.22
N CYS A 80 4.13 26.80 7.36
CA CYS A 80 4.59 25.42 7.47
C CYS A 80 3.46 24.54 8.01
N ILE A 81 3.18 23.43 7.33
CA ILE A 81 2.23 22.41 7.78
C ILE A 81 2.98 21.08 7.87
N GLU A 82 3.25 20.64 9.10
CA GLU A 82 4.04 19.43 9.37
C GLU A 82 3.13 18.28 9.78
N GLU A 83 3.24 17.17 9.04
CA GLU A 83 2.54 15.92 9.33
C GLU A 83 3.29 15.09 10.35
N LYS A 84 2.58 14.55 11.35
CA LYS A 84 3.17 13.67 12.36
C LYS A 84 2.99 12.17 12.08
N ASN A 85 2.19 11.79 11.08
CA ASN A 85 1.85 10.40 10.81
C ASN A 85 2.75 9.78 9.73
N SER A 86 3.11 8.51 9.91
CA SER A 86 3.89 7.72 8.93
C SER A 86 3.15 6.46 8.46
N TYR A 87 1.92 6.24 8.93
CA TYR A 87 1.14 5.04 8.61
C TYR A 87 0.36 5.23 7.31
N THR A 88 0.49 4.28 6.40
CA THR A 88 -0.11 4.32 5.07
C THR A 88 -0.85 3.04 4.70
N LEU A 89 -0.85 2.00 5.54
CA LEU A 89 -1.49 0.72 5.20
C LEU A 89 -2.98 0.90 4.85
N TYR A 90 -3.74 1.68 5.62
CA TYR A 90 -5.17 1.94 5.34
C TYR A 90 -5.40 2.52 3.94
N TYR A 91 -4.61 3.51 3.55
CA TYR A 91 -4.72 4.15 2.22
C TYR A 91 -4.27 3.22 1.10
N ASN A 92 -3.23 2.41 1.33
CA ASN A 92 -2.82 1.34 0.42
C ASN A 92 -3.94 0.31 0.23
N MET A 93 -4.69 -0.04 1.28
CA MET A 93 -5.84 -0.94 1.16
C MET A 93 -6.96 -0.34 0.33
N MET A 94 -7.27 0.95 0.51
CA MET A 94 -8.22 1.65 -0.37
C MET A 94 -7.79 1.56 -1.84
N LEU A 95 -6.49 1.79 -2.12
CA LEU A 95 -5.93 1.70 -3.46
C LEU A 95 -5.98 0.27 -4.03
N PHE A 96 -5.74 -0.75 -3.21
CA PHE A 96 -5.86 -2.16 -3.57
C PHE A 96 -7.28 -2.51 -4.03
N PHE A 97 -8.29 -2.20 -3.22
CA PHE A 97 -9.69 -2.50 -3.57
C PHE A 97 -10.18 -1.67 -4.75
N ALA A 98 -9.73 -0.41 -4.89
CA ALA A 98 -10.06 0.44 -6.03
C ALA A 98 -9.51 -0.11 -7.36
N ASN A 99 -8.44 -0.90 -7.33
CA ASN A 99 -7.80 -1.49 -8.51
C ASN A 99 -8.21 -2.96 -8.73
N GLY A 100 -9.38 -3.37 -8.24
CA GLY A 100 -9.92 -4.72 -8.45
C GLY A 100 -9.41 -5.77 -7.46
N GLY A 101 -8.86 -5.33 -6.33
CA GLY A 101 -8.61 -6.18 -5.17
C GLY A 101 -9.89 -6.84 -4.67
N SER A 102 -9.74 -8.07 -4.16
CA SER A 102 -10.83 -8.85 -3.58
C SER A 102 -10.37 -9.46 -2.25
N THR A 103 -10.42 -10.78 -2.13
CA THR A 103 -9.96 -11.50 -0.94
C THR A 103 -8.47 -11.27 -0.69
N CYS A 104 -8.13 -10.84 0.52
CA CYS A 104 -6.75 -10.70 0.97
C CYS A 104 -6.61 -11.01 2.46
N TYR A 105 -5.37 -11.20 2.90
CA TYR A 105 -5.02 -11.33 4.31
C TYR A 105 -4.40 -10.02 4.80
N ILE A 106 -4.74 -9.64 6.03
CA ILE A 106 -4.08 -8.54 6.74
C ILE A 106 -3.37 -9.13 7.96
N VAL A 107 -2.13 -8.73 8.17
CA VAL A 107 -1.41 -8.94 9.43
C VAL A 107 -1.15 -7.58 10.05
N SER A 108 -1.92 -7.26 11.10
CA SER A 108 -1.62 -6.10 11.94
C SER A 108 -0.46 -6.42 12.86
N VAL A 109 0.64 -5.68 12.72
CA VAL A 109 1.85 -5.87 13.54
C VAL A 109 1.93 -4.88 14.72
N GLY A 110 1.06 -3.88 14.74
CA GLY A 110 1.01 -2.82 15.75
C GLY A 110 -0.12 -1.83 15.50
N SER A 111 -0.25 -0.88 16.43
CA SER A 111 -1.24 0.20 16.40
C SER A 111 -0.64 1.52 15.91
N TYR A 112 -1.47 2.53 15.63
CA TYR A 112 -0.97 3.88 15.27
C TYR A 112 -0.23 4.62 16.39
N GLU A 113 -0.20 4.05 17.60
CA GLU A 113 0.60 4.57 18.73
C GLU A 113 2.03 3.98 18.76
N ASP A 114 2.29 2.92 17.98
CA ASP A 114 3.56 2.20 17.94
C ASP A 114 4.46 2.69 16.81
N ALA A 115 5.72 3.02 17.11
CA ALA A 115 6.68 3.38 16.06
C ALA A 115 6.87 2.26 15.02
N LEU A 116 6.94 2.62 13.74
CA LEU A 116 7.24 1.66 12.66
C LEU A 116 8.52 0.88 12.97
N ASN A 117 8.38 -0.44 12.97
CA ASN A 117 9.44 -1.35 13.38
C ASN A 117 9.62 -2.51 12.39
N LYS A 118 10.85 -2.64 11.89
CA LYS A 118 11.25 -3.71 10.97
C LYS A 118 10.98 -5.11 11.52
N ASN A 119 11.38 -5.37 12.77
CA ASN A 119 11.26 -6.71 13.36
C ASN A 119 9.80 -7.11 13.56
N ALA A 120 8.92 -6.16 13.85
CA ALA A 120 7.47 -6.41 13.91
C ALA A 120 6.93 -6.82 12.54
N MET A 121 7.31 -6.12 11.45
CA MET A 121 6.92 -6.50 10.08
C MET A 121 7.46 -7.88 9.68
N LEU A 122 8.71 -8.19 10.00
CA LEU A 122 9.29 -9.52 9.76
C LEU A 122 8.62 -10.62 10.59
N ALA A 123 8.24 -10.34 11.83
CA ALA A 123 7.44 -11.27 12.64
C ALA A 123 6.06 -11.51 12.00
N GLY A 124 5.43 -10.48 11.44
CA GLY A 124 4.21 -10.61 10.66
C GLY A 124 4.39 -11.47 9.39
N LEU A 125 5.51 -11.30 8.69
CA LEU A 125 5.88 -12.11 7.52
C LEU A 125 6.00 -13.59 7.87
N GLU A 126 6.64 -13.89 8.99
CA GLU A 126 6.79 -15.24 9.51
C GLU A 126 5.44 -15.91 9.81
N LYS A 127 4.46 -15.15 10.30
CA LYS A 127 3.10 -15.66 10.58
C LYS A 127 2.35 -16.09 9.33
N LEU A 128 2.71 -15.56 8.16
CA LEU A 128 2.05 -15.95 6.92
C LEU A 128 2.26 -17.42 6.56
N THR A 129 3.21 -18.15 7.16
CA THR A 129 3.40 -19.59 6.88
C THR A 129 2.26 -20.47 7.38
N LEU A 130 1.44 -19.94 8.31
CA LEU A 130 0.27 -20.63 8.84
C LEU A 130 -0.84 -20.77 7.80
N GLU A 131 -0.87 -19.87 6.82
CA GLU A 131 -1.91 -19.78 5.79
C GLU A 131 -1.38 -20.23 4.43
N GLN A 132 -1.87 -21.36 3.92
CA GLN A 132 -1.36 -21.95 2.68
C GLN A 132 -1.90 -21.26 1.41
N GLU A 133 -3.06 -20.61 1.48
CA GLU A 133 -3.72 -20.01 0.31
C GLU A 133 -3.13 -18.67 -0.15
N ILE A 134 -2.24 -18.06 0.65
CA ILE A 134 -1.57 -16.81 0.30
C ILE A 134 -0.59 -17.04 -0.85
N THR A 135 -0.75 -16.26 -1.93
CA THR A 135 0.11 -16.32 -3.11
C THR A 135 0.91 -15.06 -3.36
N LEU A 136 0.47 -13.90 -2.85
CA LEU A 136 1.20 -12.63 -3.01
C LEU A 136 1.58 -12.06 -1.64
N VAL A 137 2.77 -11.47 -1.53
CA VAL A 137 3.24 -10.82 -0.30
C VAL A 137 3.53 -9.35 -0.58
N VAL A 138 2.92 -8.47 0.21
CA VAL A 138 3.00 -7.02 0.03
C VAL A 138 3.19 -6.33 1.39
N ILE A 139 4.21 -5.48 1.52
CA ILE A 139 4.47 -4.72 2.75
C ILE A 139 4.67 -3.24 2.36
N PRO A 140 3.61 -2.57 1.90
CA PRO A 140 3.73 -1.26 1.24
C PRO A 140 4.23 -0.18 2.21
N GLU A 141 3.89 -0.30 3.50
CA GLU A 141 4.27 0.66 4.53
C GLU A 141 5.76 0.58 4.94
N ALA A 142 6.47 -0.47 4.54
CA ALA A 142 7.90 -0.61 4.83
C ALA A 142 8.75 0.51 4.22
N VAL A 143 8.28 1.16 3.14
CA VAL A 143 8.92 2.33 2.52
C VAL A 143 9.03 3.52 3.48
N ASN A 144 8.20 3.58 4.53
CA ASN A 144 8.17 4.65 5.52
C ASN A 144 9.10 4.40 6.71
N LEU A 145 9.87 3.31 6.72
CA LEU A 145 10.91 3.08 7.71
C LEU A 145 12.02 4.13 7.58
N LYS A 146 12.56 4.57 8.72
CA LYS A 146 13.57 5.65 8.76
C LYS A 146 14.91 5.24 8.16
N SER A 147 15.18 3.93 8.05
CA SER A 147 16.47 3.39 7.63
C SER A 147 16.33 2.62 6.32
N ASN A 148 17.10 3.02 5.31
CA ASN A 148 17.19 2.31 4.04
C ASN A 148 17.70 0.88 4.21
N GLU A 149 18.55 0.60 5.21
CA GLU A 149 19.01 -0.76 5.53
C GLU A 149 17.87 -1.62 6.09
N GLU A 150 16.98 -1.04 6.90
CA GLU A 150 15.81 -1.77 7.40
C GLU A 150 14.82 -2.11 6.28
N PHE A 151 14.58 -1.14 5.39
CA PHE A 151 13.71 -1.35 4.23
C PHE A 151 14.26 -2.43 3.29
N LYS A 152 15.56 -2.37 2.98
CA LYS A 152 16.28 -3.40 2.22
C LYS A 152 16.11 -4.80 2.82
N ASP A 153 16.33 -4.95 4.14
CA ASP A 153 16.24 -6.24 4.82
C ASP A 153 14.82 -6.83 4.68
N ILE A 154 13.78 -6.01 4.82
CA ILE A 154 12.39 -6.47 4.58
C ILE A 154 12.22 -7.02 3.17
N GLN A 155 12.69 -6.31 2.14
CA GLN A 155 12.53 -6.75 0.75
C GLN A 155 13.29 -8.04 0.45
N GLN A 156 14.51 -8.18 0.98
CA GLN A 156 15.28 -9.43 0.88
C GLN A 156 14.57 -10.59 1.57
N GLN A 157 13.96 -10.34 2.73
CA GLN A 157 13.21 -11.37 3.45
C GLN A 157 11.87 -11.71 2.79
N MET A 158 11.20 -10.74 2.14
CA MET A 158 10.03 -11.03 1.30
C MET A 158 10.40 -11.97 0.16
N LEU A 159 11.52 -11.73 -0.54
CA LEU A 159 12.02 -12.60 -1.61
C LEU A 159 12.41 -13.99 -1.07
N SER A 160 13.12 -14.05 0.07
CA SER A 160 13.48 -15.31 0.73
C SER A 160 12.25 -16.10 1.17
N HIS A 161 11.24 -15.44 1.74
CA HIS A 161 9.98 -16.08 2.12
C HIS A 161 9.29 -16.70 0.90
N CYS A 162 9.25 -15.97 -0.21
CA CYS A 162 8.61 -16.40 -1.45
C CYS A 162 9.38 -17.53 -2.16
N GLY A 163 10.69 -17.40 -2.33
CA GLY A 163 11.51 -18.31 -3.14
C GLY A 163 12.30 -19.39 -2.39
N ASN A 164 12.51 -19.24 -1.09
CA ASN A 164 13.21 -20.23 -0.26
C ASN A 164 12.25 -21.00 0.64
N LYS A 165 11.47 -20.28 1.45
CA LYS A 165 10.70 -20.86 2.55
C LYS A 165 9.41 -21.51 2.07
N MET A 166 8.59 -20.74 1.35
CA MET A 166 7.28 -21.20 0.88
C MET A 166 7.35 -21.78 -0.52
N LYS A 167 8.18 -21.20 -1.40
CA LYS A 167 8.39 -21.61 -2.80
C LYS A 167 7.12 -21.56 -3.67
N ASN A 168 6.04 -20.99 -3.18
CA ASN A 168 4.74 -20.91 -3.86
C ASN A 168 4.12 -19.50 -3.78
N ARG A 169 4.93 -18.48 -3.46
CA ARG A 169 4.46 -17.09 -3.33
C ARG A 169 5.26 -16.15 -4.20
N PHE A 170 4.74 -14.95 -4.40
CA PHE A 170 5.37 -13.92 -5.20
C PHE A 170 5.35 -12.56 -4.47
N ALA A 171 6.50 -11.88 -4.40
CA ALA A 171 6.66 -10.61 -3.71
C ALA A 171 6.41 -9.42 -4.64
N LEU A 172 5.61 -8.46 -4.20
CA LEU A 172 5.48 -7.16 -4.87
C LEU A 172 6.29 -6.13 -4.09
N LEU A 173 7.30 -5.56 -4.74
CA LEU A 173 8.26 -4.65 -4.13
C LEU A 173 8.10 -3.23 -4.65
N ASP A 174 8.41 -2.28 -3.79
CA ASP A 174 8.43 -0.85 -4.12
C ASP A 174 9.85 -0.32 -4.11
N ILE A 175 10.12 0.67 -4.95
CA ILE A 175 11.34 1.47 -4.86
C ILE A 175 11.10 2.58 -3.85
N TYR A 176 12.08 2.93 -3.03
CA TYR A 176 11.98 4.01 -2.03
C TYR A 176 11.67 5.37 -2.69
N PRO A 177 10.99 6.33 -2.02
CA PRO A 177 10.57 7.60 -2.62
C PRO A 177 11.76 8.50 -2.97
N LYS A 178 11.54 9.59 -3.72
CA LYS A 178 12.58 10.62 -3.91
C LYS A 178 12.96 11.20 -2.54
N ALA A 179 14.26 11.35 -2.29
CA ALA A 179 14.74 12.03 -1.07
C ALA A 179 14.52 13.54 -1.18
N ASP A 180 14.75 14.10 -2.37
CA ASP A 180 14.49 15.49 -2.73
C ASP A 180 14.25 15.61 -4.25
N GLU A 181 13.87 16.80 -4.72
CA GLU A 181 13.53 17.04 -6.13
C GLU A 181 14.70 16.82 -7.10
N ASN A 182 15.95 16.87 -6.63
CA ASN A 182 17.15 16.61 -7.44
C ASN A 182 17.53 15.12 -7.48
N THR A 183 16.84 14.26 -6.73
CA THR A 183 17.09 12.82 -6.74
C THR A 183 16.78 12.24 -8.13
N LYS A 184 17.80 11.67 -8.78
CA LYS A 184 17.67 11.07 -10.11
C LYS A 184 17.03 9.68 -10.07
N ILE A 185 16.36 9.30 -11.16
CA ILE A 185 15.71 7.99 -11.29
C ILE A 185 16.77 6.87 -11.27
N GLU A 186 17.87 7.06 -12.00
CA GLU A 186 18.92 6.06 -12.17
C GLU A 186 19.59 5.72 -10.83
N ASP A 187 19.83 6.74 -10.00
CA ASP A 187 20.39 6.57 -8.65
C ASP A 187 19.44 5.76 -7.76
N ARG A 188 18.13 6.08 -7.82
CA ARG A 188 17.09 5.37 -7.06
C ARG A 188 17.04 3.89 -7.39
N VAL A 189 16.99 3.61 -8.69
CA VAL A 189 16.88 2.25 -9.21
C VAL A 189 18.16 1.48 -8.96
N THR A 190 19.34 2.08 -9.16
CA THR A 190 20.62 1.42 -8.94
C THR A 190 20.81 0.98 -7.49
N ILE A 191 20.48 1.85 -6.54
CA ILE A 191 20.56 1.53 -5.10
C ILE A 191 19.53 0.45 -4.75
N PHE A 192 18.29 0.54 -5.24
CA PHE A 192 17.28 -0.50 -5.03
C PHE A 192 17.78 -1.86 -5.56
N CYS A 193 18.23 -1.91 -6.81
CA CYS A 193 18.75 -3.12 -7.44
C CYS A 193 19.99 -3.66 -6.73
N THR A 194 20.86 -2.81 -6.19
CA THR A 194 21.98 -3.25 -5.34
C THR A 194 21.48 -3.87 -4.04
N ASN A 195 20.51 -3.23 -3.39
CA ASN A 195 19.99 -3.61 -2.09
C ASN A 195 19.23 -4.93 -2.09
N ILE A 196 18.42 -5.24 -3.10
CA ILE A 196 17.65 -6.50 -3.15
C ILE A 196 18.52 -7.76 -3.31
N GLY A 197 19.81 -7.62 -3.62
CA GLY A 197 20.72 -8.76 -3.79
C GLY A 197 20.41 -9.59 -5.04
N SER A 198 20.86 -10.84 -5.08
CA SER A 198 20.74 -11.71 -6.28
C SER A 198 19.93 -12.99 -6.03
N ASN A 199 19.36 -13.13 -4.84
CA ASN A 199 18.66 -14.35 -4.44
C ASN A 199 17.15 -14.23 -4.74
N PHE A 200 16.57 -15.31 -5.29
CA PHE A 200 15.12 -15.46 -5.48
C PHE A 200 14.46 -14.36 -6.32
N LEU A 201 15.22 -13.71 -7.22
CA LEU A 201 14.73 -12.59 -8.04
C LEU A 201 13.53 -12.96 -8.92
N SER A 202 13.46 -14.21 -9.38
CA SER A 202 12.32 -14.72 -10.15
C SER A 202 11.01 -14.81 -9.35
N TYR A 203 11.05 -14.67 -8.02
CA TYR A 203 9.88 -14.70 -7.13
C TYR A 203 9.40 -13.30 -6.71
N GLY A 204 9.89 -12.24 -7.35
CA GLY A 204 9.38 -10.90 -7.09
C GLY A 204 9.37 -10.01 -8.31
N ALA A 205 8.62 -8.91 -8.22
CA ALA A 205 8.60 -7.84 -9.19
C ALA A 205 8.61 -6.50 -8.47
N ALA A 206 9.33 -5.53 -9.04
CA ALA A 206 9.29 -4.14 -8.59
C ALA A 206 8.48 -3.29 -9.56
N TYR A 207 7.78 -2.30 -9.00
CA TYR A 207 6.98 -1.34 -9.75
C TYR A 207 7.39 0.10 -9.42
N PHE A 208 7.42 0.94 -10.45
CA PHE A 208 7.89 2.33 -10.40
C PHE A 208 7.16 3.14 -11.47
N PRO A 209 6.98 4.47 -11.35
CA PRO A 209 7.27 5.33 -10.21
C PRO A 209 6.18 5.28 -9.14
N TRP A 210 6.34 6.12 -8.12
CA TRP A 210 5.30 6.36 -7.11
C TRP A 210 4.09 7.06 -7.73
N LEU A 211 2.95 6.92 -7.05
CA LEU A 211 1.65 7.34 -7.55
C LEU A 211 1.18 8.57 -6.76
N ASN A 212 0.75 9.63 -7.48
CA ASN A 212 -0.06 10.69 -6.88
C ASN A 212 -1.51 10.24 -6.98
N THR A 213 -2.07 9.81 -5.86
CA THR A 213 -3.41 9.21 -5.78
C THR A 213 -4.50 10.23 -5.44
N SER A 214 -5.74 9.77 -5.42
CA SER A 214 -6.91 10.55 -5.00
C SER A 214 -7.67 9.86 -3.86
N VAL A 215 -6.95 9.13 -3.01
CA VAL A 215 -7.52 8.32 -1.91
C VAL A 215 -8.04 9.21 -0.78
N VAL A 216 -7.30 10.28 -0.47
CA VAL A 216 -7.66 11.31 0.52
C VAL A 216 -8.10 12.57 -0.23
N GLY A 217 -9.32 13.04 0.05
CA GLY A 217 -9.88 14.24 -0.54
C GLY A 217 -9.83 15.45 0.41
N GLU A 218 -10.15 16.63 -0.12
CA GLU A 218 -10.28 17.86 0.68
C GLU A 218 -11.29 17.72 1.83
N ARG A 219 -12.36 16.95 1.63
CA ARG A 219 -13.38 16.68 2.65
C ARG A 219 -12.85 15.94 3.88
N ASP A 220 -11.73 15.23 3.74
CA ASP A 220 -11.12 14.45 4.82
C ASP A 220 -10.20 15.33 5.69
N LEU A 221 -9.88 16.55 5.23
CA LEU A 221 -9.10 17.55 5.97
C LEU A 221 -10.02 18.53 6.71
N THR A 222 -10.68 18.06 7.77
CA THR A 222 -11.49 18.93 8.62
C THR A 222 -10.63 19.84 9.50
N GLY A 223 -11.20 20.94 10.02
CA GLY A 223 -10.49 21.85 10.91
C GLY A 223 -9.87 21.19 12.15
N ASP A 224 -10.44 20.07 12.59
CA ASP A 224 -9.95 19.31 13.75
C ASP A 224 -8.59 18.65 13.52
N VAL A 225 -8.20 18.42 12.25
CA VAL A 225 -6.89 17.83 11.92
C VAL A 225 -5.75 18.83 12.07
N PHE A 226 -6.04 20.14 12.16
CA PHE A 226 -5.02 21.19 12.26
C PHE A 226 -4.83 21.66 13.71
N VAL A 227 -3.58 21.59 14.18
CA VAL A 227 -3.13 22.10 15.46
C VAL A 227 -2.28 23.34 15.19
N TRP A 228 -2.81 24.51 15.53
CA TRP A 228 -2.19 25.79 15.22
C TRP A 228 -1.26 26.23 16.35
N THR A 229 -0.02 26.57 16.02
CA THR A 229 0.93 27.14 16.99
C THR A 229 0.61 28.62 17.26
N ASP A 230 1.19 29.14 18.34
CA ASP A 230 1.04 30.56 18.67
C ASP A 230 1.68 31.50 17.63
N ASN A 231 2.71 31.01 16.94
CA ASN A 231 3.41 31.80 15.92
C ASN A 231 2.50 32.16 14.75
N VAL A 232 1.47 31.35 14.48
CA VAL A 232 0.52 31.64 13.40
C VAL A 232 -0.12 33.00 13.59
N TYR A 233 -0.49 33.36 14.83
CA TYR A 233 -1.04 34.67 15.12
C TYR A 233 0.04 35.75 15.15
N THR A 234 1.17 35.51 15.83
CA THR A 234 2.21 36.55 16.00
C THR A 234 2.89 36.92 14.68
N CYS A 235 3.09 35.96 13.80
CA CYS A 235 3.77 36.12 12.51
C CYS A 235 2.81 36.24 11.32
N ARG A 236 1.48 36.33 11.55
CA ARG A 236 0.47 36.37 10.48
C ARG A 236 0.72 37.40 9.37
N THR A 237 1.28 38.56 9.73
CA THR A 237 1.56 39.66 8.79
C THR A 237 2.75 39.38 7.87
N GLN A 238 3.53 38.32 8.15
CA GLN A 238 4.64 37.89 7.30
C GLN A 238 4.17 37.10 6.06
N ILE A 239 2.93 36.57 6.06
CA ILE A 239 2.39 35.78 4.96
C ILE A 239 1.80 36.68 3.87
N ASN A 240 0.66 37.33 4.16
CA ASN A 240 0.04 38.38 3.36
C ASN A 240 -1.15 39.01 4.12
N ASP A 241 -1.67 40.11 3.60
CA ASP A 241 -2.77 40.87 4.21
C ASP A 241 -4.07 40.07 4.36
N ASP A 242 -4.42 39.24 3.36
CA ASP A 242 -5.67 38.48 3.37
C ASP A 242 -5.65 37.39 4.45
N PHE A 243 -4.54 36.65 4.54
CA PHE A 243 -4.30 35.67 5.60
C PHE A 243 -4.33 36.35 6.98
N ALA A 244 -3.62 37.47 7.13
CA ALA A 244 -3.56 38.21 8.38
C ALA A 244 -4.96 38.66 8.85
N LYS A 245 -5.79 39.20 7.95
CA LYS A 245 -7.17 39.63 8.28
C LYS A 245 -8.05 38.47 8.74
N ILE A 246 -7.96 37.32 8.07
CA ILE A 246 -8.77 36.14 8.44
C ILE A 246 -8.34 35.61 9.81
N VAL A 247 -7.04 35.44 10.04
CA VAL A 247 -6.48 35.06 11.35
C VAL A 247 -6.95 36.03 12.42
N GLU A 248 -6.86 37.33 12.17
CA GLU A 248 -7.34 38.35 13.11
C GLU A 248 -8.83 38.25 13.40
N SER A 249 -9.66 38.03 12.39
CA SER A 249 -11.12 37.97 12.56
C SER A 249 -11.59 36.77 13.39
N LEU A 250 -10.82 35.68 13.40
CA LEU A 250 -11.22 34.40 13.99
C LEU A 250 -10.47 34.07 15.28
N PHE A 251 -9.30 34.67 15.51
CA PHE A 251 -8.53 34.55 16.76
C PHE A 251 -8.70 35.72 17.74
N LYS A 252 -9.45 36.77 17.39
CA LYS A 252 -9.77 37.85 18.33
C LYS A 252 -11.05 37.51 19.08
N GLU A 253 -10.93 37.16 20.35
CA GLU A 253 -12.06 37.14 21.28
C GLU A 253 -12.12 38.47 22.02
N THR A 254 -13.28 39.12 22.04
CA THR A 254 -13.46 40.38 22.78
C THR A 254 -14.27 40.09 24.04
N GLU A 255 -13.73 40.49 25.19
CA GLU A 255 -14.37 40.35 26.50
C GLU A 255 -14.37 41.72 27.20
N GLU A 256 -15.49 42.08 27.84
CA GLU A 256 -15.53 43.23 28.76
C GLU A 256 -15.38 42.71 30.20
N LEU A 257 -14.41 43.26 30.93
CA LEU A 257 -14.11 42.91 32.31
C LEU A 257 -14.36 44.10 33.22
N GLU A 258 -15.07 43.90 34.33
CA GLU A 258 -15.23 44.90 35.38
C GLU A 258 -14.22 44.65 36.50
N ILE A 259 -13.47 45.69 36.87
CA ILE A 259 -12.34 45.59 37.80
C ILE A 259 -12.53 46.60 38.92
N GLU A 260 -12.87 46.11 40.11
CA GLU A 260 -13.05 46.94 41.32
C GLU A 260 -11.78 47.00 42.19
N SER A 261 -10.96 45.94 42.17
CA SER A 261 -9.68 45.89 42.88
C SER A 261 -8.63 45.13 42.06
N SER A 262 -8.81 43.84 41.89
CA SER A 262 -8.00 43.00 40.99
C SER A 262 -8.80 41.84 40.43
N VAL A 263 -8.55 41.49 39.16
CA VAL A 263 -9.14 40.31 38.50
C VAL A 263 -8.01 39.52 37.84
N VAL A 264 -8.02 38.20 38.00
CA VAL A 264 -7.08 37.29 37.30
C VAL A 264 -7.82 36.61 36.17
N LYS A 265 -7.30 36.71 34.95
CA LYS A 265 -7.86 36.04 33.76
C LYS A 265 -6.74 35.64 32.80
N ASN A 266 -6.81 34.44 32.24
CA ASN A 266 -5.81 33.90 31.30
C ASN A 266 -4.34 34.07 31.78
N ASN A 267 -4.09 33.82 33.06
CA ASN A 267 -2.78 33.97 33.72
C ASN A 267 -2.22 35.41 33.72
N HIS A 268 -3.08 36.43 33.61
CA HIS A 268 -2.74 37.82 33.85
C HIS A 268 -3.57 38.42 34.98
N THR A 269 -2.91 39.16 35.87
CA THR A 269 -3.55 39.89 36.96
C THR A 269 -3.76 41.35 36.56
N PHE A 270 -5.01 41.72 36.33
CA PHE A 270 -5.39 43.10 36.14
C PHE A 270 -5.61 43.75 37.50
N LYS A 271 -4.82 44.78 37.84
CA LYS A 271 -5.03 45.59 39.04
C LYS A 271 -5.52 46.98 38.65
N LEU A 272 -6.52 47.48 39.37
CA LEU A 272 -7.17 48.76 39.07
C LEU A 272 -6.17 49.93 38.90
N GLU A 273 -5.12 49.93 39.71
CA GLU A 273 -4.07 50.96 39.76
C GLU A 273 -3.07 50.89 38.59
N GLU A 274 -2.95 49.73 37.94
CA GLU A 274 -1.94 49.42 36.91
C GLU A 274 -2.55 49.32 35.50
N LEU A 275 -3.84 49.60 35.34
CA LEU A 275 -4.55 49.52 34.06
C LEU A 275 -4.10 50.59 33.07
N ALA A 276 -3.53 50.14 31.95
CA ALA A 276 -3.18 50.98 30.80
C ALA A 276 -3.58 50.28 29.50
N GLU A 277 -3.97 51.05 28.49
CA GLU A 277 -4.17 50.53 27.14
C GLU A 277 -2.85 49.97 26.58
N GLY A 278 -2.91 48.81 25.94
CA GLY A 278 -1.71 48.15 25.42
C GLY A 278 -1.72 46.63 25.58
N ASN A 279 -0.60 46.01 25.23
CA ASN A 279 -0.45 44.56 25.22
C ASN A 279 -0.46 43.99 26.65
N ILE A 280 -1.16 42.87 26.80
CA ILE A 280 -1.25 42.07 28.01
C ILE A 280 -0.26 40.91 27.88
N TYR A 281 0.47 40.62 28.94
CA TYR A 281 1.44 39.52 29.02
C TYR A 281 1.10 38.66 30.23
N ALA A 282 1.36 37.35 30.15
CA ALA A 282 1.16 36.47 31.30
C ALA A 282 2.05 36.92 32.47
N ASP A 283 1.58 36.79 33.71
CA ASP A 283 2.29 37.28 34.89
C ASP A 283 3.66 36.60 35.08
N ASN A 284 3.83 35.40 34.53
CA ASN A 284 5.09 34.65 34.52
C ASN A 284 6.07 35.07 33.40
N ASP A 285 5.61 35.81 32.37
CA ASP A 285 6.43 36.30 31.26
C ASP A 285 7.02 37.68 31.57
N THR A 286 7.99 37.68 32.50
CA THR A 286 8.69 38.90 32.93
C THR A 286 9.46 39.61 31.81
N LYS A 287 9.76 38.92 30.71
CA LYS A 287 10.46 39.48 29.55
C LYS A 287 9.51 40.04 28.49
N LYS A 288 8.18 39.96 28.70
CA LYS A 288 7.15 40.43 27.76
C LYS A 288 7.38 39.91 26.34
N THR A 289 7.71 38.63 26.25
CA THR A 289 8.06 37.96 24.99
C THR A 289 6.84 37.59 24.17
N LYS A 290 5.70 37.30 24.80
CA LYS A 290 4.48 36.88 24.12
C LYS A 290 3.23 37.59 24.67
N ALA A 291 2.65 38.47 23.87
CA ALA A 291 1.38 39.11 24.22
C ALA A 291 0.24 38.08 24.16
N ILE A 292 -0.56 37.99 25.22
CA ILE A 292 -1.73 37.10 25.35
C ILE A 292 -3.06 37.85 25.13
N GLY A 293 -3.01 39.18 25.04
CA GLY A 293 -4.18 40.02 24.86
C GLY A 293 -3.79 41.47 24.62
N ARG A 294 -4.76 42.34 24.45
CA ARG A 294 -4.60 43.80 24.46
C ARG A 294 -5.79 44.45 25.12
N ILE A 295 -5.53 45.41 26.00
CA ILE A 295 -6.54 46.35 26.49
C ILE A 295 -6.81 47.36 25.38
N GLU A 296 -8.02 47.33 24.83
CA GLU A 296 -8.45 48.23 23.75
C GLU A 296 -8.99 49.55 24.31
N SER A 297 -9.78 49.50 25.39
CA SER A 297 -10.34 50.70 26.01
C SER A 297 -10.62 50.49 27.49
N ILE A 298 -10.55 51.57 28.26
CA ILE A 298 -10.82 51.59 29.69
C ILE A 298 -11.87 52.66 29.96
N LYS A 299 -12.93 52.31 30.69
CA LYS A 299 -14.00 53.23 31.12
C LYS A 299 -14.12 53.21 32.64
N ASP A 300 -14.12 54.38 33.27
CA ASP A 300 -14.33 54.50 34.71
C ASP A 300 -15.77 54.16 35.09
N ILE A 301 -15.93 53.31 36.10
CA ILE A 301 -17.20 53.03 36.78
C ILE A 301 -17.25 53.94 38.00
N LYS A 302 -18.26 54.81 38.07
CA LYS A 302 -18.42 55.80 39.15
C LYS A 302 -19.56 55.41 40.08
N ASP A 303 -19.49 55.87 41.33
CA ASP A 303 -20.58 55.76 42.30
C ASP A 303 -21.88 56.45 41.84
N THR A 304 -22.98 56.18 42.53
CA THR A 304 -24.31 56.75 42.24
C THR A 304 -24.36 58.29 42.29
N GLU A 305 -23.34 58.94 42.85
CA GLU A 305 -23.21 60.41 42.89
C GLU A 305 -22.24 60.97 41.82
N GLY A 306 -21.60 60.10 41.04
CA GLY A 306 -20.68 60.44 39.95
C GLY A 306 -19.34 61.06 40.39
N LYS A 307 -19.01 61.00 41.69
CA LYS A 307 -17.85 61.71 42.27
C LYS A 307 -16.62 60.83 42.45
N LYS A 308 -16.79 59.52 42.69
CA LYS A 308 -15.67 58.61 42.97
C LYS A 308 -15.65 57.43 42.00
N VAL A 309 -14.47 57.13 41.44
CA VAL A 309 -14.26 55.92 40.62
C VAL A 309 -14.21 54.73 41.58
N ILE A 310 -15.16 53.80 41.42
CA ILE A 310 -15.32 52.59 42.24
C ILE A 310 -14.82 51.34 41.52
N GLY A 311 -14.55 51.43 40.21
CA GLY A 311 -13.96 50.39 39.40
C GLY A 311 -13.71 50.87 37.97
N LYS A 312 -13.19 50.00 37.11
CA LYS A 312 -13.00 50.25 35.68
C LYS A 312 -13.57 49.10 34.86
N SER A 313 -14.34 49.42 33.83
CA SER A 313 -14.73 48.48 32.77
C SER A 313 -13.66 48.51 31.69
N VAL A 314 -13.08 47.35 31.38
CA VAL A 314 -11.96 47.19 30.48
C VAL A 314 -12.38 46.29 29.33
N LYS A 315 -12.31 46.81 28.10
CA LYS A 315 -12.52 46.01 26.91
C LYS A 315 -11.20 45.37 26.51
N VAL A 316 -11.13 44.05 26.63
CA VAL A 316 -9.95 43.24 26.34
C VAL A 316 -10.17 42.46 25.06
N ILE A 317 -9.17 42.51 24.18
CA ILE A 317 -9.09 41.63 23.02
C ILE A 317 -8.07 40.55 23.37
N TRP A 318 -8.53 39.32 23.55
CA TRP A 318 -7.66 38.18 23.78
C TRP A 318 -7.03 37.69 22.48
N LEU A 319 -5.75 37.34 22.58
CA LEU A 319 -5.01 36.66 21.53
C LEU A 319 -4.97 35.18 21.95
N PHE A 320 -5.29 34.25 21.04
CA PHE A 320 -5.30 32.78 21.27
C PHE A 320 -6.51 32.19 22.04
N PRO A 321 -7.77 32.35 21.58
CA PRO A 321 -8.88 31.64 22.18
C PRO A 321 -8.79 30.13 21.91
N ASN A 322 -8.77 29.31 22.96
CA ASN A 322 -8.92 27.84 22.89
C ASN A 322 -10.30 27.40 22.34
N ASN A 323 -11.20 28.37 22.06
CA ASN A 323 -12.59 28.18 21.67
C ASN A 323 -12.88 28.49 20.19
N VAL A 324 -11.87 28.67 19.34
CA VAL A 324 -12.12 28.87 17.90
C VAL A 324 -12.81 27.63 17.32
N ASN A 325 -13.93 27.84 16.62
CA ASN A 325 -14.52 26.80 15.79
C ASN A 325 -13.53 26.44 14.68
N LYS A 326 -12.76 25.37 14.88
CA LYS A 326 -11.66 24.97 14.00
C LYS A 326 -12.11 24.74 12.57
N GLN A 327 -13.31 24.19 12.38
CA GLN A 327 -13.87 23.96 11.05
C GLN A 327 -14.18 25.28 10.33
N ALA A 328 -14.84 26.22 11.02
CA ALA A 328 -15.10 27.54 10.46
C ALA A 328 -13.79 28.28 10.13
N PHE A 329 -12.78 28.13 10.99
CA PHE A 329 -11.47 28.71 10.79
C PHE A 329 -10.75 28.15 9.55
N HIS A 330 -10.72 26.82 9.43
CA HIS A 330 -10.20 26.13 8.24
C HIS A 330 -10.92 26.59 6.96
N GLN A 331 -12.26 26.66 6.96
CA GLN A 331 -13.05 27.07 5.80
C GLN A 331 -12.79 28.54 5.41
N ALA A 332 -12.70 29.44 6.39
CA ALA A 332 -12.42 30.84 6.12
C ALA A 332 -11.05 31.01 5.47
N LEU A 333 -10.02 30.33 5.99
CA LEU A 333 -8.68 30.35 5.39
C LEU A 333 -8.66 29.69 4.01
N TYR A 334 -9.32 28.56 3.81
CA TYR A 334 -9.35 27.86 2.53
C TYR A 334 -10.01 28.70 1.42
N ASN A 335 -11.07 29.43 1.76
CA ASN A 335 -11.79 30.28 0.82
C ASN A 335 -11.13 31.65 0.61
N GLY A 336 -10.49 32.20 1.65
CA GLY A 336 -9.99 33.58 1.63
C GLY A 336 -8.47 33.73 1.52
N SER A 337 -7.68 32.67 1.71
CA SER A 337 -6.22 32.73 1.61
C SER A 337 -5.69 31.81 0.51
N SER A 338 -5.11 32.42 -0.54
CA SER A 338 -4.45 31.68 -1.63
C SER A 338 -3.26 30.85 -1.14
N VAL A 339 -2.49 31.37 -0.18
CA VAL A 339 -1.34 30.68 0.43
C VAL A 339 -1.80 29.46 1.21
N TYR A 340 -2.82 29.59 2.05
CA TYR A 340 -3.37 28.45 2.78
C TYR A 340 -3.94 27.40 1.82
N LYS A 341 -4.68 27.83 0.80
CA LYS A 341 -5.21 26.92 -0.23
C LYS A 341 -4.10 26.16 -0.97
N GLN A 342 -2.99 26.81 -1.29
CA GLN A 342 -1.81 26.14 -1.87
C GLN A 342 -1.15 25.18 -0.89
N ALA A 343 -1.03 25.56 0.39
CA ALA A 343 -0.48 24.69 1.42
C ALA A 343 -1.33 23.42 1.61
N ILE A 344 -2.67 23.54 1.61
CA ILE A 344 -3.59 22.39 1.66
C ILE A 344 -3.43 21.47 0.46
N LYS A 345 -3.24 22.01 -0.75
CA LYS A 345 -2.91 21.19 -1.92
C LYS A 345 -1.59 20.43 -1.74
N GLY A 346 -0.59 21.06 -1.12
CA GLY A 346 0.68 20.40 -0.75
C GLY A 346 0.48 19.25 0.25
N VAL A 347 -0.34 19.46 1.29
CA VAL A 347 -0.71 18.42 2.26
C VAL A 347 -1.39 17.25 1.56
N LEU A 348 -2.38 17.50 0.70
CA LEU A 348 -3.07 16.45 -0.06
C LEU A 348 -2.12 15.71 -1.00
N LYS A 349 -1.21 16.41 -1.67
CA LYS A 349 -0.19 15.77 -2.53
C LYS A 349 0.67 14.81 -1.72
N LYS A 350 1.06 15.19 -0.50
CA LYS A 350 1.88 14.34 0.39
C LYS A 350 1.11 13.13 0.91
N LEU A 351 -0.14 13.32 1.37
CA LEU A 351 -0.98 12.22 1.87
C LEU A 351 -1.34 11.19 0.80
N ASN A 352 -1.50 11.66 -0.43
CA ASN A 352 -1.84 10.82 -1.57
C ASN A 352 -0.62 10.27 -2.31
N LEU A 353 0.60 10.54 -1.83
CA LEU A 353 1.82 9.97 -2.39
C LEU A 353 1.97 8.54 -1.89
N LEU A 354 1.59 7.56 -2.71
CA LEU A 354 1.58 6.15 -2.33
C LEU A 354 2.50 5.29 -3.23
N PRO A 355 3.10 4.22 -2.67
CA PRO A 355 3.82 3.24 -3.46
C PRO A 355 2.88 2.39 -4.34
N PRO A 356 3.34 1.86 -5.48
CA PRO A 356 2.49 1.15 -6.43
C PRO A 356 2.12 -0.30 -6.04
N SER A 357 2.83 -0.95 -5.11
CA SER A 357 2.65 -2.39 -4.83
C SER A 357 1.21 -2.78 -4.44
N ALA A 358 0.50 -1.93 -3.69
CA ALA A 358 -0.88 -2.20 -3.30
C ALA A 358 -1.86 -2.11 -4.48
N ALA A 359 -1.70 -1.11 -5.36
CA ALA A 359 -2.45 -1.04 -6.62
C ALA A 359 -2.19 -2.27 -7.51
N MET A 360 -0.92 -2.68 -7.59
CA MET A 360 -0.49 -3.83 -8.37
C MET A 360 -1.04 -5.16 -7.84
N ALA A 361 -1.13 -5.33 -6.52
CA ALA A 361 -1.82 -6.48 -5.94
C ALA A 361 -3.29 -6.54 -6.37
N GLY A 362 -3.94 -5.38 -6.47
CA GLY A 362 -5.31 -5.26 -6.99
C GLY A 362 -5.39 -5.67 -8.46
N ILE A 363 -4.50 -5.13 -9.30
CA ILE A 363 -4.42 -5.46 -10.73
C ILE A 363 -4.15 -6.95 -10.96
N TYR A 364 -3.24 -7.56 -10.19
CA TYR A 364 -2.99 -9.00 -10.28
C TYR A 364 -4.26 -9.79 -9.96
N THR A 365 -4.96 -9.42 -8.89
CA THR A 365 -6.22 -10.05 -8.49
C THR A 365 -7.28 -9.94 -9.59
N MET A 366 -7.43 -8.75 -10.16
CA MET A 366 -8.38 -8.48 -11.25
C MET A 366 -8.04 -9.25 -12.53
N VAL A 367 -6.78 -9.24 -12.96
CA VAL A 367 -6.34 -9.92 -14.19
C VAL A 367 -6.47 -11.43 -14.04
N ASP A 368 -6.07 -11.98 -12.90
CA ASP A 368 -6.19 -13.40 -12.62
C ASP A 368 -7.65 -13.86 -12.66
N ASN A 369 -8.55 -13.13 -11.99
CA ASN A 369 -9.98 -13.47 -11.93
C ASN A 369 -10.68 -13.35 -13.30
N SER A 370 -10.23 -12.43 -14.16
CA SER A 370 -10.88 -12.16 -15.45
C SER A 370 -10.25 -12.92 -16.63
N ARG A 371 -8.95 -13.20 -16.57
CA ARG A 371 -8.16 -13.70 -17.71
C ARG A 371 -7.21 -14.85 -17.38
N GLY A 372 -7.10 -15.22 -16.10
CA GLY A 372 -6.18 -16.25 -15.62
C GLY A 372 -4.77 -15.74 -15.37
N VAL A 373 -4.05 -16.45 -14.49
CA VAL A 373 -2.69 -16.12 -14.02
C VAL A 373 -1.63 -16.09 -15.13
N TRP A 374 -1.91 -16.76 -16.25
CA TRP A 374 -1.06 -16.79 -17.44
C TRP A 374 -1.10 -15.50 -18.26
N LYS A 375 -2.05 -14.59 -17.99
CA LYS A 375 -2.03 -13.27 -18.62
C LYS A 375 -1.10 -12.32 -17.85
N ALA A 376 -0.18 -11.69 -18.57
CA ALA A 376 0.65 -10.61 -18.03
C ALA A 376 -0.21 -9.46 -17.45
N PRO A 377 0.02 -9.04 -16.18
CA PRO A 377 -0.69 -7.95 -15.52
C PRO A 377 -0.14 -6.57 -15.94
N ALA A 378 -0.06 -6.36 -17.26
CA ALA A 378 0.41 -5.12 -17.90
C ALA A 378 -0.57 -4.70 -19.01
N ASN A 379 -0.44 -3.46 -19.46
CA ASN A 379 -1.42 -2.73 -20.28
C ASN A 379 -2.79 -2.66 -19.59
N VAL A 380 -2.78 -2.37 -18.29
CA VAL A 380 -3.97 -2.19 -17.45
C VAL A 380 -3.93 -0.79 -16.85
N THR A 381 -5.05 -0.06 -16.93
CA THR A 381 -5.17 1.29 -16.38
C THR A 381 -5.33 1.26 -14.86
N LEU A 382 -4.63 2.15 -14.15
CA LEU A 382 -4.78 2.31 -12.71
C LEU A 382 -5.98 3.21 -12.39
N SER A 383 -6.72 2.84 -11.35
CA SER A 383 -7.80 3.64 -10.77
C SER A 383 -7.32 4.39 -9.54
N TYR A 384 -7.92 5.56 -9.26
CA TYR A 384 -7.57 6.44 -8.13
C TYR A 384 -6.13 7.00 -8.18
N VAL A 385 -5.58 7.13 -9.39
CA VAL A 385 -4.26 7.73 -9.64
C VAL A 385 -4.44 8.93 -10.56
N ASP A 386 -4.09 10.11 -10.07
CA ASP A 386 -4.21 11.37 -10.82
C ASP A 386 -3.00 11.61 -11.72
N SER A 387 -1.80 11.28 -11.23
CA SER A 387 -0.54 11.42 -11.98
C SER A 387 0.56 10.54 -11.40
N LEU A 388 1.66 10.46 -12.14
CA LEU A 388 2.89 9.81 -11.69
C LEU A 388 3.84 10.85 -11.09
N VAL A 389 4.64 10.44 -10.10
CA VAL A 389 5.68 11.32 -9.53
C VAL A 389 6.74 11.66 -10.56
N GLU A 390 7.02 10.72 -11.45
CA GLU A 390 7.98 10.84 -12.54
C GLU A 390 7.31 10.49 -13.86
N ASP A 391 7.54 11.31 -14.87
CA ASP A 391 7.22 10.92 -16.24
C ASP A 391 8.45 10.19 -16.80
N ILE A 392 8.23 8.98 -17.32
CA ILE A 392 9.28 8.11 -17.83
C ILE A 392 9.01 7.91 -19.31
N ASP A 393 9.98 8.27 -20.14
CA ASP A 393 9.90 8.07 -21.58
C ASP A 393 10.38 6.67 -22.01
N ASP A 394 10.41 6.42 -23.32
CA ASP A 394 10.77 5.12 -23.88
C ASP A 394 12.26 4.79 -23.65
N ASP A 395 13.14 5.78 -23.75
CA ASP A 395 14.59 5.61 -23.60
C ASP A 395 14.94 5.32 -22.14
N GLN A 396 14.38 6.07 -21.20
CA GLN A 396 14.53 5.81 -19.77
C GLN A 396 13.96 4.44 -19.38
N GLN A 397 12.81 4.05 -19.95
CA GLN A 397 12.24 2.73 -19.69
C GLN A 397 13.14 1.60 -20.18
N ALA A 398 13.86 1.77 -21.30
CA ALA A 398 14.71 0.72 -21.86
C ALA A 398 15.76 0.24 -20.84
N ASP A 399 16.42 1.18 -20.15
CA ASP A 399 17.42 0.88 -19.12
C ASP A 399 16.82 0.27 -17.85
N LEU A 400 15.56 0.60 -17.51
CA LEU A 400 14.86 0.00 -16.38
C LEU A 400 14.38 -1.43 -16.67
N ASN A 401 14.02 -1.70 -17.91
CA ASN A 401 13.46 -2.98 -18.32
C ASN A 401 14.56 -4.02 -18.59
N ALA A 402 15.67 -3.62 -19.21
CA ALA A 402 16.80 -4.48 -19.55
C ALA A 402 18.17 -3.94 -19.05
N PRO A 403 18.33 -3.70 -17.73
CA PRO A 403 19.56 -3.13 -17.20
C PRO A 403 20.74 -4.11 -17.30
N ALA A 404 21.96 -3.58 -17.37
CA ALA A 404 23.19 -4.37 -17.44
C ALA A 404 23.38 -5.33 -16.24
N HIS A 405 22.88 -4.95 -15.06
CA HIS A 405 22.89 -5.81 -13.86
C HIS A 405 21.79 -6.89 -13.86
N GLY A 406 20.92 -6.91 -14.87
CA GLY A 406 19.90 -7.92 -15.12
C GLY A 406 18.67 -7.88 -14.22
N LYS A 407 18.52 -6.85 -13.38
CA LYS A 407 17.41 -6.71 -12.43
C LYS A 407 16.37 -5.73 -12.96
N ALA A 408 15.33 -6.23 -13.61
CA ALA A 408 14.33 -5.39 -14.25
C ALA A 408 13.42 -4.69 -13.23
N VAL A 409 12.95 -3.51 -13.60
CA VAL A 409 11.93 -2.73 -12.89
C VAL A 409 10.79 -2.44 -13.86
N ASN A 410 9.55 -2.74 -13.44
CA ASN A 410 8.38 -2.49 -14.26
C ASN A 410 7.92 -1.04 -14.10
N VAL A 411 7.76 -0.35 -15.22
CA VAL A 411 7.30 1.04 -15.20
C VAL A 411 5.80 1.15 -15.34
N ILE A 412 5.22 2.15 -14.70
CA ILE A 412 3.87 2.65 -14.87
C ILE A 412 4.02 3.97 -15.63
N ARG A 413 3.24 4.17 -16.69
CA ARG A 413 3.38 5.32 -17.61
C ARG A 413 2.06 5.98 -17.93
N LEU A 414 2.12 7.27 -18.22
CA LEU A 414 0.98 8.04 -18.70
C LEU A 414 0.92 7.98 -20.23
N PHE A 415 -0.17 7.44 -20.76
CA PHE A 415 -0.47 7.48 -22.19
C PHE A 415 -1.57 8.51 -22.45
N ARG A 416 -1.26 9.54 -23.23
CA ARG A 416 -2.22 10.61 -23.54
C ARG A 416 -3.44 10.02 -24.25
N GLY A 417 -4.62 10.19 -23.66
CA GLY A 417 -5.89 9.64 -24.16
C GLY A 417 -6.24 8.23 -23.65
N GLU A 418 -5.28 7.49 -23.10
CA GLU A 418 -5.50 6.14 -22.56
C GLU A 418 -5.35 6.05 -21.03
N GLY A 419 -4.82 7.11 -20.40
CA GLY A 419 -4.63 7.21 -18.96
C GLY A 419 -3.31 6.60 -18.48
N ILE A 420 -3.22 6.38 -17.17
CA ILE A 420 -2.03 5.84 -16.51
C ILE A 420 -2.10 4.31 -16.52
N LYS A 421 -1.10 3.65 -17.10
CA LYS A 421 -1.09 2.21 -17.30
C LYS A 421 0.15 1.55 -16.73
N VAL A 422 -0.03 0.34 -16.22
CA VAL A 422 1.09 -0.58 -15.96
C VAL A 422 1.71 -0.98 -17.30
N TRP A 423 3.00 -0.74 -17.48
CA TRP A 423 3.70 -0.91 -18.75
C TRP A 423 4.95 -1.79 -18.63
N GLY A 424 4.90 -2.79 -17.75
CA GLY A 424 5.92 -3.82 -17.59
C GLY A 424 5.38 -5.06 -16.88
N ALA A 425 5.90 -6.24 -17.24
CA ALA A 425 5.51 -7.53 -16.65
C ALA A 425 6.71 -8.47 -16.42
N ARG A 426 7.91 -7.92 -16.19
CA ARG A 426 9.11 -8.69 -15.87
C ARG A 426 9.22 -8.97 -14.37
N THR A 427 9.79 -10.11 -14.02
CA THR A 427 10.27 -10.37 -12.67
C THR A 427 11.55 -9.57 -12.42
N LEU A 428 12.09 -9.60 -11.20
CA LEU A 428 13.41 -9.01 -10.92
C LEU A 428 14.54 -9.80 -11.59
N ASP A 429 14.28 -11.00 -12.13
CA ASP A 429 15.24 -11.78 -12.92
C ASP A 429 15.06 -11.49 -14.43
N GLY A 430 15.29 -10.22 -14.79
CA GLY A 430 14.93 -9.67 -16.10
C GLY A 430 15.73 -10.25 -17.28
N ASN A 431 16.95 -10.74 -17.03
CA ASN A 431 17.81 -11.33 -18.06
C ASN A 431 17.59 -12.85 -18.22
N SER A 432 16.80 -13.47 -17.34
CA SER A 432 16.44 -14.88 -17.45
C SER A 432 15.81 -15.19 -18.80
N LEU A 433 16.02 -16.39 -19.33
CA LEU A 433 15.27 -16.90 -20.47
C LEU A 433 13.99 -17.62 -20.00
N ASP A 434 14.06 -18.29 -18.84
CA ASP A 434 12.96 -19.10 -18.31
C ASP A 434 12.03 -18.29 -17.41
N TRP A 435 12.57 -17.38 -16.60
CA TRP A 435 11.85 -16.74 -15.50
C TRP A 435 11.64 -15.24 -15.66
N ARG A 436 11.84 -14.72 -16.88
CA ARG A 436 11.79 -13.28 -17.18
C ARG A 436 10.46 -12.65 -16.82
N TYR A 437 9.36 -13.33 -17.09
CA TYR A 437 8.03 -12.74 -17.04
C TYR A 437 7.23 -13.19 -15.82
N VAL A 438 6.52 -12.23 -15.22
CA VAL A 438 5.65 -12.43 -14.05
C VAL A 438 4.62 -13.51 -14.31
N ASN A 439 3.90 -13.46 -15.43
CA ASN A 439 2.85 -14.42 -15.74
C ASN A 439 3.39 -15.83 -15.97
N VAL A 440 4.59 -15.96 -16.54
CA VAL A 440 5.25 -17.25 -16.73
C VAL A 440 5.57 -17.87 -15.37
N ARG A 441 6.26 -17.13 -14.49
CA ARG A 441 6.57 -17.61 -13.14
C ARG A 441 5.32 -17.96 -12.36
N ARG A 442 4.33 -17.06 -12.30
CA ARG A 442 3.11 -17.26 -11.50
C ARG A 442 2.24 -18.40 -12.02
N THR A 443 2.22 -18.63 -13.34
CA THR A 443 1.53 -19.81 -13.92
C THR A 443 2.18 -21.09 -13.44
N LEU A 444 3.51 -21.18 -13.44
CA LEU A 444 4.21 -22.36 -12.95
C LEU A 444 3.98 -22.59 -11.46
N LEU A 445 4.03 -21.54 -10.64
CA LEU A 445 3.67 -21.64 -9.21
C LEU A 445 2.25 -22.18 -9.01
N PHE A 446 1.29 -21.70 -9.80
CA PHE A 446 -0.10 -22.17 -9.77
C PHE A 446 -0.22 -23.66 -10.14
N LEU A 447 0.44 -24.08 -11.22
CA LEU A 447 0.41 -25.48 -11.68
C LEU A 447 1.09 -26.41 -10.66
N GLU A 448 2.27 -26.04 -10.18
CA GLU A 448 3.04 -26.77 -9.18
C GLU A 448 2.23 -26.98 -7.89
N GLU A 449 1.63 -25.92 -7.35
CA GLU A 449 0.86 -25.99 -6.11
C GLU A 449 -0.44 -26.80 -6.29
N SER A 450 -1.14 -26.64 -7.42
CA SER A 450 -2.35 -27.41 -7.73
C SER A 450 -2.05 -28.91 -7.82
N ILE A 451 -1.02 -29.29 -8.59
CA ILE A 451 -0.61 -30.69 -8.77
C ILE A 451 -0.10 -31.27 -7.45
N LYS A 452 0.70 -30.52 -6.69
CA LYS A 452 1.20 -30.94 -5.37
C LYS A 452 0.05 -31.24 -4.40
N ASN A 453 -0.97 -30.38 -4.35
CA ASN A 453 -2.12 -30.59 -3.47
C ASN A 453 -2.94 -31.82 -3.88
N ALA A 454 -3.13 -32.04 -5.17
CA ALA A 454 -3.77 -33.26 -5.67
C ALA A 454 -2.95 -34.52 -5.33
N ALA A 455 -1.63 -34.45 -5.51
CA ALA A 455 -0.73 -35.58 -5.29
C ALA A 455 -0.69 -36.04 -3.81
N ARG A 456 -0.99 -35.16 -2.85
CA ARG A 456 -1.07 -35.51 -1.42
C ARG A 456 -2.06 -36.66 -1.13
N THR A 457 -3.12 -36.78 -1.94
CA THR A 457 -4.12 -37.85 -1.75
C THR A 457 -3.60 -39.24 -2.05
N TYR A 458 -2.44 -39.36 -2.72
CA TYR A 458 -1.80 -40.64 -3.05
C TYR A 458 -0.67 -41.03 -2.10
N VAL A 459 -0.39 -40.21 -1.09
CA VAL A 459 0.62 -40.56 -0.09
C VAL A 459 0.11 -41.77 0.70
N PHE A 460 0.92 -42.84 0.76
CA PHE A 460 0.59 -44.16 1.32
C PHE A 460 -0.34 -45.06 0.49
N GLU A 461 -0.70 -44.67 -0.73
CA GLU A 461 -1.32 -45.60 -1.68
C GLU A 461 -0.29 -46.62 -2.20
N PRO A 462 -0.72 -47.82 -2.67
CA PRO A 462 0.18 -48.79 -3.27
C PRO A 462 0.99 -48.17 -4.42
N ASN A 463 2.32 -48.30 -4.39
CA ASN A 463 3.21 -47.80 -5.45
C ASN A 463 3.23 -48.77 -6.65
N ASP A 464 2.11 -48.84 -7.37
CA ASP A 464 1.91 -49.73 -8.50
C ASP A 464 1.38 -49.01 -9.76
N ALA A 465 1.33 -49.73 -10.88
CA ALA A 465 0.91 -49.18 -12.17
C ALA A 465 -0.51 -48.59 -12.15
N GLY A 466 -1.42 -49.10 -11.31
CA GLY A 466 -2.77 -48.58 -11.20
C GLY A 466 -2.77 -47.17 -10.61
N THR A 467 -2.03 -46.98 -9.52
CA THR A 467 -1.83 -45.68 -8.88
C THR A 467 -1.18 -44.68 -9.84
N TRP A 468 -0.16 -45.12 -10.59
CA TRP A 468 0.55 -44.25 -11.54
C TRP A 468 -0.36 -43.76 -12.67
N ILE A 469 -1.15 -44.65 -13.26
CA ILE A 469 -2.09 -44.30 -14.34
C ILE A 469 -3.15 -43.32 -13.82
N ASN A 470 -3.70 -43.56 -12.63
CA ASN A 470 -4.70 -42.66 -12.03
C ASN A 470 -4.13 -41.25 -11.80
N MET A 471 -2.90 -41.16 -11.29
CA MET A 471 -2.18 -39.90 -11.10
C MET A 471 -1.93 -39.19 -12.44
N LYS A 472 -1.41 -39.92 -13.44
CA LYS A 472 -1.16 -39.39 -14.79
C LYS A 472 -2.43 -38.80 -15.39
N CYS A 473 -3.51 -39.57 -15.43
CA CYS A 473 -4.79 -39.13 -15.98
C CYS A 473 -5.35 -37.90 -15.24
N MET A 474 -5.20 -37.84 -13.92
CA MET A 474 -5.64 -36.68 -13.13
C MET A 474 -4.88 -35.40 -13.51
N ILE A 475 -3.54 -35.47 -13.59
CA ILE A 475 -2.70 -34.32 -13.95
C ILE A 475 -2.98 -33.90 -15.41
N GLU A 476 -3.06 -34.86 -16.33
CA GLU A 476 -3.37 -34.58 -17.74
C GLU A 476 -4.74 -33.90 -17.89
N ASN A 477 -5.78 -34.38 -17.21
CA ASN A 477 -7.11 -33.76 -17.28
C ASN A 477 -7.11 -32.30 -16.78
N PHE A 478 -6.35 -32.02 -15.72
CA PHE A 478 -6.15 -30.66 -15.22
C PHE A 478 -5.43 -29.77 -16.24
N LEU A 479 -4.29 -30.22 -16.77
CA LEU A 479 -3.52 -29.46 -17.76
C LEU A 479 -4.30 -29.25 -19.06
N ARG A 480 -5.11 -30.24 -19.49
CA ARG A 480 -6.06 -30.09 -20.61
C ARG A 480 -7.08 -28.99 -20.34
N SER A 481 -7.59 -28.87 -19.10
CA SER A 481 -8.50 -27.78 -18.71
C SER A 481 -7.81 -26.41 -18.80
N VAL A 482 -6.59 -26.29 -18.27
CA VAL A 482 -5.80 -25.05 -18.34
C VAL A 482 -5.48 -24.67 -19.79
N TRP A 483 -5.07 -25.62 -20.63
CA TRP A 483 -4.83 -25.41 -22.07
C TRP A 483 -6.09 -24.94 -22.80
N LYS A 484 -7.25 -25.55 -22.55
CA LYS A 484 -8.54 -25.12 -23.15
C LYS A 484 -8.92 -23.69 -22.78
N ARG A 485 -8.49 -23.19 -21.62
CA ARG A 485 -8.68 -21.78 -21.19
C ARG A 485 -7.60 -20.83 -21.72
N GLY A 486 -6.65 -21.34 -22.51
CA GLY A 486 -5.56 -20.58 -23.12
C GLY A 486 -4.36 -20.34 -22.22
N GLY A 487 -4.22 -21.11 -21.13
CA GLY A 487 -3.10 -20.95 -20.18
C GLY A 487 -1.80 -21.65 -20.57
N LEU A 488 -1.88 -22.61 -21.49
CA LEU A 488 -0.74 -23.29 -22.08
C LEU A 488 -0.70 -23.04 -23.58
N ALA A 489 0.50 -22.91 -24.14
CA ALA A 489 0.74 -22.70 -25.56
C ALA A 489 0.79 -24.06 -26.29
N GLY A 490 0.31 -24.11 -27.53
CA GLY A 490 0.33 -25.33 -28.35
C GLY A 490 -0.96 -25.49 -29.15
N ALA A 491 -0.85 -25.98 -30.39
CA ALA A 491 -2.02 -26.21 -31.25
C ALA A 491 -2.81 -27.46 -30.82
N THR A 492 -2.11 -28.43 -30.23
CA THR A 492 -2.68 -29.64 -29.64
C THR A 492 -2.28 -29.75 -28.16
N PRO A 493 -3.00 -30.53 -27.33
CA PRO A 493 -2.59 -30.80 -25.95
C PRO A 493 -1.17 -31.37 -25.85
N GLU A 494 -0.78 -32.20 -26.82
CA GLU A 494 0.52 -32.88 -26.86
C GLU A 494 1.67 -31.90 -27.19
N ASP A 495 1.40 -30.79 -27.90
CA ASP A 495 2.36 -29.68 -28.03
C ASP A 495 2.47 -28.84 -26.74
N ALA A 496 1.43 -28.90 -25.89
CA ALA A 496 1.27 -28.00 -24.76
C ALA A 496 1.78 -28.55 -23.44
N PHE A 497 1.65 -29.85 -23.20
CA PHE A 497 2.17 -30.49 -21.99
C PHE A 497 2.39 -32.00 -22.18
N GLU A 498 3.26 -32.56 -21.34
CA GLU A 498 3.49 -33.99 -21.22
C GLU A 498 3.59 -34.40 -19.75
N VAL A 499 3.08 -35.59 -19.41
CA VAL A 499 3.17 -36.16 -18.06
C VAL A 499 3.81 -37.54 -18.14
N HIS A 500 4.97 -37.67 -17.51
CA HIS A 500 5.77 -38.90 -17.46
C HIS A 500 5.72 -39.49 -16.04
N ILE A 501 5.40 -40.78 -15.96
CA ILE A 501 5.31 -41.56 -14.71
C ILE A 501 5.29 -43.05 -15.03
N GLY A 502 6.25 -43.79 -14.49
CA GLY A 502 6.24 -45.26 -14.57
C GLY A 502 7.62 -45.89 -14.40
N LEU A 503 7.63 -47.22 -14.22
CA LEU A 503 8.85 -48.02 -14.18
C LEU A 503 9.52 -48.06 -15.57
N GLY A 504 10.77 -47.65 -15.65
CA GLY A 504 11.52 -47.53 -16.91
C GLY A 504 11.26 -46.23 -17.68
N ASP A 505 10.37 -45.37 -17.18
CA ASP A 505 10.12 -44.02 -17.67
C ASP A 505 10.77 -42.99 -16.72
N THR A 506 10.14 -42.75 -15.57
CA THR A 506 10.64 -41.83 -14.53
C THR A 506 11.22 -42.53 -13.30
N MET A 507 10.94 -43.82 -13.12
CA MET A 507 11.30 -44.58 -11.94
C MET A 507 12.09 -45.84 -12.27
N THR A 508 12.99 -46.23 -11.38
CA THR A 508 13.69 -47.51 -11.39
C THR A 508 13.02 -48.51 -10.44
N ALA A 509 13.41 -49.79 -10.51
CA ALA A 509 12.95 -50.79 -9.55
C ALA A 509 13.38 -50.45 -8.10
N GLU A 510 14.53 -49.79 -7.94
CA GLU A 510 15.02 -49.32 -6.65
C GLU A 510 14.17 -48.17 -6.09
N ASP A 511 13.74 -47.22 -6.94
CA ASP A 511 12.81 -46.17 -6.51
C ASP A 511 11.52 -46.79 -5.94
N ILE A 512 10.97 -47.82 -6.59
CA ILE A 512 9.76 -48.51 -6.13
C ILE A 512 9.99 -49.20 -4.79
N LEU A 513 11.10 -49.94 -4.64
CA LEU A 513 11.46 -50.62 -3.38
C LEU A 513 11.67 -49.64 -2.23
N ASN A 514 12.20 -48.45 -2.52
CA ASN A 514 12.37 -47.37 -1.56
C ASN A 514 11.09 -46.53 -1.34
N GLY A 515 9.98 -46.89 -1.98
CA GLY A 515 8.69 -46.19 -1.83
C GLY A 515 8.64 -44.81 -2.49
N ILE A 516 9.54 -44.53 -3.44
CA ILE A 516 9.63 -43.26 -4.16
C ILE A 516 8.79 -43.35 -5.44
N MET A 517 7.89 -42.38 -5.63
CA MET A 517 7.14 -42.18 -6.86
C MET A 517 7.58 -40.87 -7.52
N ARG A 518 8.13 -40.93 -8.75
CA ARG A 518 8.62 -39.75 -9.49
C ARG A 518 7.70 -39.41 -10.65
N ILE A 519 7.35 -38.14 -10.75
CA ILE A 519 6.49 -37.60 -11.80
C ILE A 519 7.24 -36.45 -12.46
N THR A 520 7.33 -36.47 -13.78
CA THR A 520 7.87 -35.36 -14.56
C THR A 520 6.73 -34.74 -15.36
N VAL A 521 6.52 -33.45 -15.17
CA VAL A 521 5.49 -32.68 -15.88
C VAL A 521 6.19 -31.61 -16.72
N LEU A 522 5.98 -31.65 -18.03
CA LEU A 522 6.48 -30.65 -18.97
C LEU A 522 5.31 -29.80 -19.42
N VAL A 523 5.48 -28.48 -19.47
CA VAL A 523 4.43 -27.53 -19.90
C VAL A 523 5.02 -26.41 -20.75
N ALA A 524 4.30 -26.01 -21.78
CA ALA A 524 4.60 -24.85 -22.60
C ALA A 524 3.76 -23.66 -22.14
N VAL A 525 4.37 -22.69 -21.46
CA VAL A 525 3.65 -21.52 -20.93
C VAL A 525 3.65 -20.38 -21.94
N THR A 526 2.53 -19.66 -22.04
CA THR A 526 2.38 -18.51 -22.95
C THR A 526 3.26 -17.34 -22.51
N HIS A 527 4.08 -16.84 -23.42
CA HIS A 527 4.90 -15.63 -23.22
C HIS A 527 4.16 -14.38 -23.74
N PRO A 528 4.30 -13.22 -23.08
CA PRO A 528 3.70 -11.98 -23.57
C PRO A 528 4.43 -11.46 -24.81
N ALA A 529 3.70 -10.87 -25.75
CA ALA A 529 4.28 -10.08 -26.83
C ALA A 529 4.65 -8.69 -26.29
N GLU A 530 5.92 -8.53 -25.87
CA GLU A 530 6.44 -7.28 -25.32
C GLU A 530 6.82 -6.26 -26.41
N PHE A 531 7.29 -6.74 -27.56
CA PHE A 531 7.71 -5.91 -28.69
C PHE A 531 6.91 -6.28 -29.93
N ILE A 532 6.43 -5.27 -30.66
CA ILE A 532 5.74 -5.42 -31.94
C ILE A 532 6.49 -4.58 -32.97
N GLU A 533 7.14 -5.24 -33.92
CA GLU A 533 7.81 -4.59 -35.05
C GLU A 533 6.89 -4.61 -36.28
N ILE A 534 6.63 -3.43 -36.87
CA ILE A 534 5.87 -3.30 -38.11
C ILE A 534 6.81 -2.77 -39.19
N THR A 535 7.14 -3.63 -40.17
CA THR A 535 8.00 -3.26 -41.29
C THR A 535 7.16 -2.79 -42.48
N PHE A 536 7.36 -1.54 -42.91
CA PHE A 536 6.79 -1.03 -44.17
C PHE A 536 7.78 -1.20 -45.32
N GLN A 537 7.34 -1.83 -46.41
CA GLN A 537 8.12 -1.91 -47.64
C GLN A 537 7.26 -1.38 -48.80
N GLN A 538 7.80 -0.39 -49.52
CA GLN A 538 7.15 0.11 -50.73
C GLN A 538 7.21 -0.99 -51.80
N GLN A 539 6.05 -1.52 -52.17
CA GLN A 539 5.97 -2.46 -53.28
C GLN A 539 5.96 -1.68 -54.60
N ALA A 540 6.73 -2.16 -55.59
CA ALA A 540 6.64 -1.64 -56.95
C ALA A 540 5.19 -1.73 -57.45
N GLN A 541 4.70 -0.67 -58.08
CA GLN A 541 3.35 -0.62 -58.63
C GLN A 541 3.19 -1.76 -59.65
N LYS A 542 2.33 -2.74 -59.32
CA LYS A 542 1.94 -3.77 -60.28
C LYS A 542 0.92 -3.13 -61.21
N SER A 543 1.33 -2.93 -62.47
CA SER A 543 0.50 -2.41 -63.56
C SER A 543 -0.67 -3.33 -63.89
#